data_AF-A0A6I3MQR4-F1
#
_entry.id   AF-A0A6I3MQR4-F1
#
_cell.length_a   1.000
_cell.length_b   1.000
_cell.length_c   1.000
_cell.angle_alpha   90.00
_cell.angle_beta   90.00
_cell.angle_gamma   90.00
#
_symmetry.space_group_name_H-M   'P 1'
#
loop_
_entity.id
_entity.type
_entity.pdbx_description
1 polymer ?
#
loop_
_entity_poly.entity_id
_entity_poly.type
_entity_poly.pdbx_seq_one_letter_code
_entity_poly.pdbx_strand_id
1 'polypeptide(L)'
;MNATPEAPRAHARIVYLGPVAPHWEVYGDYGDQALIDEFRTRVLARLVLLTRDDPQFRRNSERIARDAERELITIEWDLGDSAKN
;
A
#
# COMPACT_ATOMS: atom_id res chain seq x y z
N MET A 1 -12.47 -8.37 28.51
CA MET A 1 -11.19 -7.63 28.52
C MET A 1 -11.08 -6.95 27.16
N ASN A 2 -11.18 -5.62 27.11
CA ASN A 2 -10.99 -4.89 25.85
C ASN A 2 -9.50 -4.84 25.57
N ALA A 3 -9.03 -5.58 24.56
CA ALA A 3 -7.66 -5.45 24.08
C ALA A 3 -7.46 -4.01 23.58
N THR A 4 -6.49 -3.30 24.12
CA THR A 4 -6.04 -2.03 23.55
C THR A 4 -5.44 -2.36 22.18
N PRO A 5 -5.87 -1.70 21.08
CA PRO A 5 -5.29 -1.97 19.76
C PRO A 5 -3.78 -1.76 19.83
N GLU A 6 -3.04 -2.77 19.38
CA GLU A 6 -1.58 -2.73 19.34
C GLU A 6 -1.14 -1.59 18.42
N ALA A 7 -0.12 -0.84 18.85
CA ALA A 7 0.37 0.28 18.06
C ALA A 7 0.94 -0.21 16.71
N PRO A 8 0.81 0.58 15.62
CA PRO A 8 1.42 0.25 14.35
C PRO A 8 2.93 0.03 14.48
N ARG A 9 3.43 -1.00 13.78
CA ARG A 9 4.86 -1.33 13.68
C ARG A 9 5.56 -0.58 12.55
N ALA A 10 4.79 -0.14 11.55
CA ALA A 10 5.31 0.60 10.40
C ALA A 10 4.20 1.40 9.68
N HIS A 11 4.64 2.26 8.76
CA HIS A 11 3.78 2.95 7.80
C HIS A 11 4.33 2.86 6.38
N ALA A 12 3.45 2.62 5.41
CA ALA A 12 3.78 2.62 3.99
C ALA A 12 2.81 3.45 3.15
N ARG A 13 3.34 4.29 2.25
CA ARG A 13 2.57 5.04 1.26
C ARG A 13 2.63 4.34 -0.09
N ILE A 14 1.48 4.00 -0.67
CA ILE A 14 1.33 3.36 -1.97
C ILE A 14 0.90 4.43 -2.98
N VAL A 15 1.78 4.77 -3.90
CA VAL A 15 1.65 5.92 -4.79
C VAL A 15 1.37 5.46 -6.21
N TYR A 16 0.31 5.98 -6.82
CA TYR A 16 0.02 5.80 -8.24
C TYR A 16 0.85 6.79 -9.07
N LEU A 17 1.79 6.29 -9.87
CA LEU A 17 2.66 7.09 -10.72
C LEU A 17 2.00 7.46 -12.07
N GLY A 18 0.97 6.71 -12.47
CA GLY A 18 0.23 6.96 -13.71
C GLY A 18 0.09 5.72 -14.60
N PRO A 19 -0.46 5.91 -15.82
CA PRO A 19 -0.83 4.81 -16.72
C PRO A 19 0.36 4.20 -17.47
N VAL A 20 1.59 4.68 -17.23
CA VAL A 20 2.82 4.13 -17.83
C VAL A 20 3.59 3.37 -16.77
N ALA A 21 4.09 2.18 -17.10
CA ALA A 21 4.83 1.36 -16.15
C ALA A 21 6.17 2.00 -15.73
N PRO A 22 6.58 1.90 -14.46
CA PRO A 22 5.84 1.28 -13.35
C PRO A 22 4.65 2.15 -12.89
N HIS A 23 3.47 1.53 -12.75
CA HIS A 23 2.25 2.26 -12.35
C HIS A 23 2.23 2.66 -10.88
N TRP A 24 3.00 1.97 -10.05
CA TRP A 24 2.96 2.10 -8.60
C TRP A 24 4.37 2.17 -8.02
N GLU A 25 4.48 2.91 -6.94
CA GLU A 25 5.63 2.92 -6.05
C GLU A 25 5.17 2.74 -4.60
N VAL A 26 6.02 2.18 -3.75
CA VAL A 26 5.74 2.02 -2.32
C VAL A 26 6.89 2.61 -1.52
N TYR A 27 6.58 3.59 -0.69
CA TYR A 27 7.51 4.24 0.23
C TYR A 27 7.23 3.77 1.65
N GLY A 28 8.29 3.55 2.44
CA GLY A 28 8.18 3.41 3.89
C GLY A 28 8.45 4.76 4.54
N ASP A 29 7.54 5.23 5.40
CA ASP A 29 7.74 6.49 6.13
C ASP A 29 8.44 6.29 7.47
N TYR A 30 8.07 5.22 8.20
CA TYR A 30 8.70 4.81 9.45
C TYR A 30 8.43 3.33 9.74
N GLY A 31 9.24 2.73 10.62
CA GLY A 31 9.06 1.36 11.13
C GLY A 31 10.24 0.45 10.83
N ASP A 32 10.02 -0.85 11.00
CA ASP A 32 11.00 -1.89 10.65
C ASP A 32 11.18 -1.97 9.13
N GLN A 33 12.41 -1.73 8.66
CA GLN A 33 12.72 -1.68 7.23
C GLN A 33 12.52 -3.03 6.55
N ALA A 34 12.87 -4.15 7.20
CA ALA A 34 12.72 -5.48 6.61
C ALA A 34 11.24 -5.82 6.40
N LEU A 35 10.40 -5.46 7.39
CA LEU A 35 8.94 -5.60 7.29
C LEU A 35 8.37 -4.79 6.12
N ILE A 36 8.82 -3.54 5.95
CA ILE A 36 8.40 -2.67 4.84
C ILE A 36 8.84 -3.22 3.50
N ASP A 37 10.07 -3.71 3.37
CA ASP A 37 10.62 -4.23 2.10
C ASP A 37 9.88 -5.51 1.65
N GLU A 38 9.56 -6.39 2.59
CA GLU A 38 8.75 -7.58 2.33
C GLU A 38 7.32 -7.23 1.94
N PHE A 39 6.71 -6.27 2.65
CA PHE A 39 5.37 -5.76 2.33
C PHE A 39 5.34 -5.10 0.94
N ARG A 40 6.31 -4.24 0.62
CA ARG A 40 6.48 -3.60 -0.69
C ARG A 40 6.55 -4.64 -1.80
N THR A 41 7.33 -5.70 -1.62
CA THR A 41 7.43 -6.79 -2.60
C THR A 41 6.07 -7.43 -2.87
N ARG A 42 5.28 -7.70 -1.82
CA ARG A 42 3.93 -8.28 -1.93
C ARG A 42 2.91 -7.33 -2.56
N VAL A 43 3.02 -6.03 -2.29
CA VAL A 43 2.17 -4.98 -2.90
C VAL A 43 2.47 -4.88 -4.39
N LEU A 44 3.74 -4.70 -4.77
CA LEU A 44 4.14 -4.54 -6.16
C LEU A 44 3.80 -5.80 -6.99
N ALA A 45 3.98 -7.01 -6.43
CA ALA A 45 3.57 -8.24 -7.10
C ALA A 45 2.06 -8.30 -7.42
N ARG A 46 1.21 -7.67 -6.61
CA ARG A 46 -0.24 -7.60 -6.84
C ARG A 46 -0.65 -6.48 -7.79
N LEU A 47 0.15 -5.42 -7.90
CA LEU A 47 -0.23 -4.21 -8.62
C LEU A 47 0.56 -3.94 -9.92
N VAL A 48 1.67 -4.66 -10.17
CA VAL A 48 2.61 -4.35 -11.26
C VAL A 48 1.97 -4.23 -12.65
N LEU A 49 0.92 -5.01 -12.94
CA LEU A 49 0.20 -4.98 -14.23
C LEU A 49 -1.11 -4.18 -14.19
N LEU A 50 -1.48 -3.60 -13.05
CA LEU A 50 -2.79 -2.99 -12.84
C LEU A 50 -2.66 -1.47 -12.78
N THR A 51 -3.49 -0.76 -13.53
CA THR A 51 -3.73 0.67 -13.29
C THR A 51 -4.80 0.87 -12.22
N ARG A 52 -4.96 2.10 -11.69
CA ARG A 52 -6.00 2.39 -10.67
C ARG A 52 -7.43 2.07 -11.14
N ASP A 53 -7.69 2.22 -12.44
CA ASP A 53 -9.03 2.04 -13.03
C ASP A 53 -9.31 0.58 -13.45
N ASP A 54 -8.35 -0.33 -13.23
CA ASP A 54 -8.52 -1.75 -13.54
C ASP A 54 -9.50 -2.43 -12.55
N PRO A 55 -10.48 -3.23 -12.99
CA PRO A 55 -11.41 -3.90 -12.07
C PRO A 55 -10.75 -4.78 -11.01
N GLN A 56 -9.59 -5.37 -11.31
CA GLN A 56 -8.83 -6.22 -10.38
C GLN A 56 -8.12 -5.38 -9.30
N PHE A 57 -7.89 -4.08 -9.53
CA PHE A 57 -7.26 -3.18 -8.56
C PHE A 57 -8.00 -3.21 -7.21
N ARG A 58 -9.32 -3.06 -7.23
CA ARG A 58 -10.14 -3.05 -5.99
C ARG A 58 -9.96 -4.33 -5.16
N ARG A 59 -9.92 -5.49 -5.81
CA ARG A 59 -9.73 -6.78 -5.12
C ARG A 59 -8.33 -6.89 -4.53
N ASN A 60 -7.33 -6.40 -5.24
CA ASN A 60 -5.96 -6.45 -4.79
C ASN A 60 -5.68 -5.43 -3.68
N SER A 61 -6.29 -4.24 -3.73
CA SER A 61 -6.18 -3.24 -2.65
C SER A 61 -6.84 -3.73 -1.35
N GLU A 62 -7.98 -4.42 -1.43
CA GLU A 62 -8.59 -5.07 -0.27
C GLU A 62 -7.69 -6.18 0.33
N ARG A 63 -6.99 -6.95 -0.52
CA ARG A 63 -6.01 -7.94 -0.05
C ARG A 63 -4.80 -7.28 0.61
N ILE A 64 -4.29 -6.20 0.02
CA ILE A 64 -3.17 -5.42 0.56
C ILE A 64 -3.53 -4.81 1.92
N ALA A 65 -4.74 -4.26 2.06
CA ALA A 65 -5.20 -3.71 3.34
C ALA A 65 -5.27 -4.79 4.43
N ARG A 66 -5.70 -6.01 4.10
CA ARG A 66 -5.71 -7.14 5.05
C ARG A 66 -4.31 -7.62 5.41
N ASP A 67 -3.38 -7.63 4.46
CA ASP A 67 -1.97 -7.97 4.73
C ASP A 67 -1.37 -6.93 5.69
N ALA A 68 -1.62 -5.64 5.44
CA ALA A 68 -1.17 -4.55 6.29
C ALA A 68 -1.74 -4.63 7.72
N GLU A 69 -3.05 -4.89 7.85
CA GLU A 69 -3.71 -5.07 9.15
C GLU A 69 -3.11 -6.22 9.95
N ARG A 70 -2.84 -7.37 9.33
CA ARG A 70 -2.23 -8.55 9.98
C ARG A 70 -0.82 -8.29 10.50
N GLU A 71 -0.11 -7.38 9.84
CA GLU A 71 1.30 -7.08 10.13
C GLU A 71 1.47 -5.80 10.96
N LEU A 72 0.36 -5.16 11.36
CA LEU A 72 0.34 -3.87 12.04
C LEU A 72 1.05 -2.76 11.25
N ILE A 73 0.90 -2.79 9.93
CA ILE A 73 1.38 -1.75 9.02
C ILE A 73 0.20 -0.83 8.73
N THR A 74 0.36 0.46 8.98
CA THR A 74 -0.60 1.45 8.47
C THR A 74 -0.28 1.78 7.02
N ILE A 75 -1.30 2.00 6.19
CA ILE A 75 -1.10 2.32 4.78
C ILE A 75 -1.82 3.62 4.39
N GLU A 76 -1.20 4.35 3.49
CA GLU A 76 -1.79 5.51 2.80
C GLU A 76 -1.80 5.23 1.29
N TRP A 77 -2.89 5.61 0.62
CA TRP A 77 -2.98 5.56 -0.85
C TRP A 77 -2.88 6.98 -1.40
N ASP A 78 -1.86 7.24 -2.20
CA ASP A 78 -1.75 8.47 -2.98
C ASP A 78 -2.11 8.17 -4.43
N LEU A 79 -3.29 8.61 -4.87
CA LEU A 79 -3.81 8.37 -6.21
C LEU A 79 -3.64 9.58 -7.15
N GLY A 80 -2.94 10.63 -6.70
CA GLY A 80 -2.63 11.82 -7.51
C GLY A 80 -3.77 12.83 -7.69
N ASP A 81 -4.85 12.76 -6.92
CA ASP A 81 -6.05 13.63 -7.08
C ASP A 81 -5.89 15.05 -6.46
N SER A 82 -4.69 15.64 -6.52
CA SER A 82 -4.43 17.00 -6.03
C SER A 82 -3.56 17.82 -6.98
N ALA A 83 -3.96 17.89 -8.25
CA ALA A 83 -3.56 18.97 -9.15
C ALA A 83 -4.60 19.14 -10.27
N LYS A 84 -5.80 19.61 -9.91
CA LYS A 84 -6.55 20.46 -10.85
C LYS A 84 -5.88 21.83 -10.78
N ASN A 85 -5.01 22.11 -11.76
CA ASN A 85 -4.67 23.48 -12.11
C ASN A 85 -5.69 23.98 -13.14
#